data_AF-A0A661ZPD5-F1
#
_entry.id   AF-A0A661ZPD5-F1
#
_cell.length_a   1.000
_cell.length_b   1.000
_cell.length_c   1.000
_cell.angle_alpha   90.00
_cell.angle_beta   90.00
_cell.angle_gamma   90.00
#
_symmetry.space_group_name_H-M   'P 1'
#
loop_
_entity.id
_entity.type
_entity.pdbx_description
1 polymer ?
#
loop_
_entity_poly.entity_id
_entity_poly.type
_entity_poly.pdbx_seq_one_letter_code
_entity_poly.pdbx_strand_id
1 'polypeptide(L)'
;MSDKDRVEEPIAEYAQPLTFEKVWLMFKETDKKFKETDSRFKETDKEFQETKEELRETGRYIKELSKNLGGIGNSNGYYAEQFFADALEKKMQLLNVKLEYSERNKQKYIKSKKIREEYDVILTNSDIQVFVEIKYRFKQEHFNKLVNRKIPNYRILFPENKHFKIRVAIAAFSFEKGVLEIAKQHGFYILTRIGEDLDILYPDTIKEY
;
A
#
# COMPACT_ATOMS: atom_id res chain seq x y z
N MET A 1 -16.08 -58.29 53.71
CA MET A 1 -17.38 -57.58 53.68
C MET A 1 -17.08 -56.15 54.12
N SER A 2 -16.61 -55.29 53.22
CA SER A 2 -17.38 -54.40 52.34
C SER A 2 -18.17 -53.35 53.12
N ASP A 3 -17.57 -52.18 53.30
CA ASP A 3 -18.32 -50.92 53.38
C ASP A 3 -17.44 -49.79 52.84
N LYS A 4 -17.24 -49.80 51.52
CA LYS A 4 -16.74 -48.67 50.73
C LYS A 4 -17.86 -48.36 49.76
N ASP A 5 -18.73 -47.43 50.14
CA ASP A 5 -19.55 -46.58 49.25
C ASP A 5 -20.59 -45.82 50.09
N ARG A 6 -20.15 -45.14 51.17
CA ARG A 6 -20.97 -44.10 51.79
C ARG A 6 -20.69 -42.79 51.08
N VAL A 7 -21.52 -42.50 50.08
CA VAL A 7 -21.64 -41.17 49.51
C VAL A 7 -22.46 -40.35 50.51
N GLU A 8 -21.83 -39.42 51.21
CA GLU A 8 -22.54 -38.43 52.01
C GLU A 8 -23.30 -37.50 51.05
N GLU A 9 -24.61 -37.71 50.94
CA GLU A 9 -25.48 -36.80 50.21
C GLU A 9 -25.46 -35.42 50.90
N PRO A 10 -25.35 -34.32 50.13
CA PRO A 10 -25.40 -32.99 50.72
C PRO A 10 -26.76 -32.78 51.40
N ILE A 11 -26.72 -32.28 52.64
CA ILE A 11 -27.90 -31.99 53.46
C ILE A 11 -28.68 -30.86 52.76
N ALA A 12 -29.65 -31.24 51.95
CA ALA A 12 -30.55 -30.32 51.30
C ALA A 12 -31.84 -30.22 52.12
N GLU A 13 -32.17 -28.98 52.49
CA GLU A 13 -33.38 -28.60 53.22
C GLU A 13 -34.62 -28.79 52.31
N TYR A 14 -35.04 -30.03 52.08
CA TYR A 14 -36.30 -30.31 51.38
C TYR A 14 -37.43 -30.48 52.39
N ALA A 15 -38.25 -29.44 52.51
CA ALA A 15 -39.53 -29.52 53.22
C ALA A 15 -40.44 -30.57 52.53
N GLN A 16 -40.68 -31.69 53.23
CA GLN A 16 -41.53 -32.85 52.87
C GLN A 16 -41.07 -33.74 51.68
N PRO A 17 -41.32 -35.07 51.75
CA PRO A 17 -40.95 -35.99 50.68
C PRO A 17 -41.71 -35.69 49.38
N LEU A 18 -40.99 -35.70 48.26
CA LEU A 18 -41.54 -35.46 46.93
C LEU A 18 -42.56 -36.54 46.54
N THR A 19 -43.74 -36.15 46.08
CA THR A 19 -44.74 -37.07 45.52
C THR A 19 -44.44 -37.38 44.06
N PHE A 20 -44.87 -38.56 43.58
CA PHE A 20 -44.74 -38.96 42.17
C PHE A 20 -45.31 -37.92 41.21
N GLU A 21 -46.47 -37.35 41.53
CA GLU A 21 -47.11 -36.30 40.71
C GLU A 21 -46.25 -35.04 40.60
N LYS A 22 -45.60 -34.63 41.70
CA LYS A 22 -44.68 -33.48 41.70
C LYS A 22 -43.43 -33.76 40.87
N VAL A 23 -42.87 -34.97 40.96
CA VAL A 23 -41.76 -35.41 40.10
C VAL A 23 -42.16 -35.42 38.62
N TRP A 24 -43.34 -35.95 38.30
CA TRP A 24 -43.85 -35.99 36.93
C TRP A 24 -44.08 -34.59 36.34
N LEU A 25 -44.60 -33.64 37.14
CA LEU A 25 -44.74 -32.24 36.74
C LEU A 25 -43.37 -31.60 36.47
N MET A 26 -42.37 -31.83 37.32
CA MET A 26 -41.00 -31.35 37.10
C MET A 26 -40.39 -31.90 35.80
N PHE A 27 -40.63 -33.17 35.45
CA PHE A 27 -40.20 -33.74 34.17
C PHE A 27 -40.86 -33.06 32.96
N LYS A 28 -42.17 -32.80 33.02
CA LYS A 28 -42.89 -32.08 31.94
C LYS A 28 -42.39 -30.65 31.75
N GLU A 29 -42.15 -29.93 32.83
CA GLU A 29 -41.59 -28.57 32.77
C GLU A 29 -40.16 -28.56 32.22
N THR A 30 -39.36 -29.57 32.59
CA THR A 30 -38.00 -29.75 32.09
C THR A 30 -38.01 -30.06 30.60
N ASP A 31 -38.84 -30.99 30.13
CA ASP A 31 -38.99 -31.31 28.69
C ASP A 31 -39.41 -30.07 27.88
N LYS A 32 -40.33 -29.26 28.41
CA LYS A 32 -40.72 -27.99 27.79
C LYS A 32 -39.55 -27.01 27.67
N LYS A 33 -38.78 -26.80 28.75
CA LYS A 33 -37.59 -25.94 28.75
C LYS A 33 -36.50 -26.44 27.79
N PHE A 34 -36.31 -27.76 27.68
CA PHE A 34 -35.38 -28.35 26.71
C PHE A 34 -35.81 -28.06 25.27
N LYS A 35 -37.11 -28.20 24.95
CA LYS A 35 -37.64 -27.88 23.61
C LYS A 35 -37.51 -26.40 23.25
N GLU A 36 -37.76 -25.51 24.21
CA GLU A 36 -37.56 -24.06 24.04
C GLU A 36 -36.08 -23.72 23.83
N THR A 37 -35.19 -24.38 24.58
CA THR A 37 -33.73 -24.20 24.46
C THR A 37 -33.22 -24.71 23.11
N ASP A 38 -33.64 -25.90 22.66
CA ASP A 38 -33.29 -26.46 21.34
C ASP A 38 -33.77 -25.55 20.19
N SER A 39 -34.97 -24.96 20.34
CA SER A 39 -35.49 -24.01 19.36
C SER A 39 -34.65 -22.73 19.30
N ARG A 40 -34.25 -22.16 20.45
CA ARG A 40 -33.36 -21.00 20.51
C ARG A 40 -31.98 -21.29 19.93
N PHE A 41 -31.40 -22.47 20.20
CA PHE A 41 -30.12 -22.86 19.62
C PHE A 41 -30.19 -22.95 18.10
N LYS A 42 -31.29 -23.48 17.53
CA LYS A 42 -31.51 -23.52 16.08
C LYS A 42 -31.62 -22.13 15.46
N GLU A 43 -32.28 -21.21 16.15
CA GLU A 43 -32.39 -19.80 15.72
C GLU A 43 -31.03 -19.10 15.76
N THR A 44 -30.27 -19.25 16.85
CA THR A 44 -28.91 -18.71 16.97
C THR A 44 -27.95 -19.30 15.94
N ASP A 45 -28.02 -20.62 15.67
CA ASP A 45 -27.17 -21.24 14.64
C ASP A 45 -27.50 -20.68 13.26
N LYS A 46 -28.79 -20.46 12.96
CA LYS A 46 -29.23 -19.82 11.72
C LYS A 46 -28.71 -18.38 11.58
N GLU A 47 -28.87 -17.55 12.63
CA GLU A 47 -28.34 -16.18 12.65
C GLU A 47 -26.81 -16.16 12.50
N PHE A 48 -26.11 -17.12 13.10
CA PHE A 48 -24.67 -17.25 12.97
C PHE A 48 -24.24 -17.62 11.54
N GLN A 49 -24.96 -18.53 10.87
CA GLN A 49 -24.70 -18.85 9.47
C GLN A 49 -24.97 -17.64 8.55
N GLU A 50 -26.06 -16.91 8.78
CA GLU A 50 -26.38 -15.68 8.04
C GLU A 50 -25.27 -14.63 8.21
N THR A 51 -24.87 -14.37 9.46
CA THR A 51 -23.76 -13.45 9.78
C THR A 51 -22.45 -13.87 9.11
N LYS A 52 -22.15 -15.17 9.11
CA LYS A 52 -20.93 -15.70 8.49
C LYS A 52 -20.94 -15.50 6.97
N GLU A 53 -22.09 -15.62 6.33
CA GLU A 53 -22.22 -15.39 4.89
C GLU A 53 -22.13 -13.90 4.55
N GLU A 54 -22.76 -13.02 5.33
CA GLU A 54 -22.61 -11.56 5.18
C GLU A 54 -21.16 -11.10 5.34
N LEU A 55 -20.43 -11.66 6.32
CA LEU A 55 -19.01 -11.36 6.52
C LEU A 55 -18.16 -11.84 5.34
N ARG A 56 -18.48 -13.00 4.76
CA ARG A 56 -17.80 -13.50 3.55
C ARG A 56 -18.05 -12.62 2.34
N GLU A 57 -19.28 -12.16 2.15
CA GLU A 57 -19.64 -11.22 1.10
C GLU A 57 -18.91 -9.89 1.26
N THR A 58 -18.93 -9.33 2.47
CA THR A 58 -18.19 -8.11 2.81
C THR A 58 -16.69 -8.26 2.51
N GLY A 59 -16.09 -9.39 2.88
CA GLY A 59 -14.69 -9.69 2.57
C GLY A 59 -14.41 -9.74 1.05
N ARG A 60 -15.34 -10.27 0.25
CA ARG A 60 -15.26 -10.27 -1.22
C ARG A 60 -15.30 -8.85 -1.77
N TYR A 61 -16.25 -8.03 -1.33
CA TYR A 61 -16.38 -6.63 -1.75
C TYR A 61 -15.11 -5.82 -1.42
N ILE A 62 -14.57 -5.95 -0.21
CA ILE A 62 -13.34 -5.25 0.19
C ILE A 62 -12.15 -5.65 -0.70
N LYS A 63 -12.03 -6.95 -1.05
CA LYS A 63 -10.96 -7.43 -1.93
C LYS A 63 -11.09 -6.87 -3.34
N GLU A 64 -12.31 -6.81 -3.88
CA GLU A 64 -12.57 -6.25 -5.20
C GLU A 64 -12.32 -4.75 -5.25
N LEU A 65 -12.81 -4.00 -4.24
CA LEU A 65 -12.50 -2.58 -4.08
C LEU A 65 -10.99 -2.33 -4.02
N SER A 66 -10.26 -3.12 -3.23
CA SER A 66 -8.80 -3.01 -3.12
C SER A 66 -8.10 -3.25 -4.47
N LYS A 67 -8.58 -4.23 -5.25
CA LYS A 67 -8.07 -4.51 -6.59
C LYS A 67 -8.35 -3.35 -7.55
N ASN A 68 -9.56 -2.82 -7.53
CA ASN A 68 -9.97 -1.70 -8.41
C ASN A 68 -9.20 -0.41 -8.07
N LEU A 69 -9.04 -0.11 -6.78
CA LEU A 69 -8.24 1.03 -6.30
C LEU A 69 -6.76 0.88 -6.70
N GLY A 70 -6.20 -0.34 -6.60
CA GLY A 70 -4.86 -0.63 -7.09
C GLY A 70 -4.73 -0.42 -8.61
N GLY A 71 -5.75 -0.82 -9.38
CA GLY A 71 -5.83 -0.58 -10.82
C GLY A 71 -5.77 0.90 -11.17
N ILE A 72 -6.56 1.74 -10.49
CA ILE A 72 -6.58 3.19 -10.68
C ILE A 72 -5.21 3.81 -10.34
N GLY A 73 -4.58 3.37 -9.24
CA GLY A 73 -3.25 3.84 -8.86
C GLY A 73 -2.20 3.56 -9.94
N ASN A 74 -2.22 2.35 -10.50
CA ASN A 74 -1.33 1.96 -11.59
C ASN A 74 -1.59 2.77 -12.87
N SER A 75 -2.85 2.96 -13.25
CA SER A 75 -3.22 3.78 -14.41
C SER A 75 -2.77 5.24 -14.27
N ASN A 76 -2.90 5.82 -13.08
CA ASN A 76 -2.44 7.17 -12.81
C ASN A 76 -0.91 7.30 -12.89
N GLY A 77 -0.18 6.30 -12.39
CA GLY A 77 1.28 6.22 -12.52
C GLY A 77 1.70 6.17 -14.00
N TYR A 78 1.11 5.25 -14.75
CA TYR A 78 1.36 5.10 -16.19
C TYR A 78 1.03 6.37 -16.98
N TYR A 79 -0.10 7.02 -16.68
CA TYR A 79 -0.46 8.28 -17.33
C TYR A 79 0.56 9.40 -17.07
N ALA A 80 1.07 9.52 -15.84
CA ALA A 80 2.12 10.47 -15.54
C ALA A 80 3.41 10.17 -16.31
N GLU A 81 3.84 8.91 -16.32
CA GLU A 81 5.03 8.47 -17.07
C GLU A 81 4.93 8.80 -18.56
N GLN A 82 3.80 8.48 -19.21
CA GLN A 82 3.57 8.81 -20.62
C GLN A 82 3.60 10.32 -20.84
N PHE A 83 2.79 11.09 -20.09
CA PHE A 83 2.68 12.53 -20.27
C PHE A 83 4.03 13.24 -20.14
N PHE A 84 4.76 12.98 -19.05
CA PHE A 84 6.01 13.69 -18.79
C PHE A 84 7.15 13.21 -19.70
N ALA A 85 7.25 11.92 -19.98
CA ALA A 85 8.29 11.43 -20.88
C ALA A 85 8.10 11.97 -22.31
N ASP A 86 6.87 11.98 -22.83
CA ASP A 86 6.58 12.55 -24.15
C ASP A 86 6.88 14.06 -24.20
N ALA A 87 6.49 14.80 -23.16
CA ALA A 87 6.76 16.23 -23.08
C ALA A 87 8.27 16.53 -23.02
N LEU A 88 9.04 15.71 -22.31
CA LEU A 88 10.50 15.83 -22.20
C LEU A 88 11.20 15.55 -23.53
N GLU A 89 10.80 14.50 -24.24
CA GLU A 89 11.37 14.14 -25.54
C GLU A 89 11.01 15.12 -26.64
N LYS A 90 9.83 15.75 -26.55
CA LYS A 90 9.47 16.83 -27.46
C LYS A 90 10.30 18.09 -27.20
N LYS A 91 10.58 18.40 -25.92
CA LYS A 91 11.23 19.65 -25.54
C LYS A 91 12.76 19.58 -25.60
N MET A 92 13.36 18.44 -25.22
CA MET A 92 14.81 18.18 -25.14
C MET A 92 15.61 19.34 -24.53
N GLN A 93 14.99 20.04 -23.59
CA GLN A 93 15.55 21.22 -22.96
C GLN A 93 14.97 21.38 -21.55
N LEU A 94 15.88 21.55 -20.59
CA LEU A 94 15.55 21.86 -19.21
C LEU A 94 16.14 23.23 -18.88
N LEU A 95 15.28 24.26 -18.82
CA LEU A 95 15.67 25.65 -18.62
C LEU A 95 16.73 26.09 -19.66
N ASN A 96 17.95 26.37 -19.22
CA ASN A 96 19.09 26.75 -20.08
C ASN A 96 19.96 25.56 -20.53
N VAL A 97 19.59 24.33 -20.18
CA VAL A 97 20.33 23.12 -20.56
C VAL A 97 19.66 22.45 -21.74
N LYS A 98 20.31 22.47 -22.90
CA LYS A 98 19.90 21.70 -24.08
C LYS A 98 20.42 20.27 -23.97
N LEU A 99 19.55 19.30 -24.27
CA LEU A 99 19.85 17.87 -24.21
C LEU A 99 19.74 17.27 -25.63
N GLU A 100 20.43 16.17 -25.86
CA GLU A 100 20.65 15.60 -27.20
C GLU A 100 19.95 14.26 -27.37
N TYR A 101 19.90 13.42 -26.32
CA TYR A 101 19.23 12.12 -26.36
C TYR A 101 18.48 11.80 -25.06
N SER A 102 17.43 10.97 -25.18
CA SER A 102 16.64 10.43 -24.08
C SER A 102 16.72 8.91 -24.03
N GLU A 103 16.64 8.36 -22.83
CA GLU A 103 16.43 6.94 -22.57
C GLU A 103 15.27 6.78 -21.57
N ARG A 104 14.29 5.94 -21.89
CA ARG A 104 13.17 5.62 -20.97
C ARG A 104 13.37 4.27 -20.28
N ASN A 105 12.85 4.13 -19.07
CA ASN A 105 12.77 2.88 -18.30
C ASN A 105 14.10 2.11 -18.24
N LYS A 106 15.20 2.84 -18.02
CA LYS A 106 16.54 2.23 -17.99
C LYS A 106 16.71 1.45 -16.69
N GLN A 107 16.85 0.15 -16.80
CA GLN A 107 17.01 -0.76 -15.67
C GLN A 107 18.34 -1.50 -15.72
N LYS A 108 18.93 -1.74 -14.54
CA LYS A 108 20.14 -2.56 -14.41
C LYS A 108 20.14 -3.31 -13.10
N TYR A 109 20.62 -4.55 -13.14
CA TYR A 109 20.78 -5.41 -11.97
C TYR A 109 22.19 -5.99 -11.92
N ILE A 110 22.88 -5.81 -10.80
CA ILE A 110 24.18 -6.42 -10.54
C ILE A 110 24.02 -7.44 -9.41
N LYS A 111 24.03 -8.72 -9.77
CA LYS A 111 23.83 -9.85 -8.83
C LYS A 111 24.84 -9.87 -7.69
N SER A 112 26.12 -9.63 -7.98
CA SER A 112 27.20 -9.66 -6.98
C SER A 112 27.04 -8.60 -5.89
N LYS A 113 26.46 -7.43 -6.23
CA LYS A 113 26.18 -6.34 -5.29
C LYS A 113 24.74 -6.37 -4.74
N LYS A 114 23.88 -7.21 -5.32
CA LYS A 114 22.43 -7.25 -5.07
C LYS A 114 21.75 -5.89 -5.25
N ILE A 115 22.25 -5.08 -6.19
CA ILE A 115 21.70 -3.75 -6.51
C ILE A 115 20.85 -3.85 -7.77
N ARG A 116 19.61 -3.39 -7.68
CA ARG A 116 18.67 -3.23 -8.81
C ARG A 116 18.07 -1.83 -8.74
N GLU A 117 18.13 -1.10 -9.84
CA GLU A 117 17.40 0.16 -10.01
C GLU A 117 16.78 0.26 -11.40
N GLU A 118 15.79 1.13 -11.47
CA GLU A 118 15.11 1.58 -12.67
C GLU A 118 15.05 3.12 -12.64
N TYR A 119 15.30 3.73 -13.79
CA TYR A 119 15.29 5.17 -14.00
C TYR A 119 14.31 5.50 -15.11
N ASP A 120 13.26 6.26 -14.76
CA ASP A 120 12.08 6.48 -15.61
C ASP A 120 12.48 7.18 -16.92
N VAL A 121 13.19 8.31 -16.83
CA VAL A 121 13.79 8.97 -17.99
C VAL A 121 15.20 9.47 -17.65
N ILE A 122 16.13 9.29 -18.57
CA ILE A 122 17.48 9.88 -18.52
C ILE A 122 17.66 10.73 -19.77
N LEU A 123 17.94 12.01 -19.57
CA LEU A 123 18.21 12.95 -20.65
C LEU A 123 19.68 13.34 -20.62
N THR A 124 20.33 13.40 -21.77
CA THR A 124 21.79 13.56 -21.81
C THR A 124 22.26 14.48 -22.92
N ASN A 125 23.34 15.23 -22.66
CA ASN A 125 24.18 15.86 -23.69
C ASN A 125 25.65 15.45 -23.49
N SER A 126 26.58 16.12 -24.17
CA SER A 126 28.01 15.80 -24.08
C SER A 126 28.66 15.91 -22.68
N ASP A 127 28.06 16.64 -21.72
CA ASP A 127 28.66 16.90 -20.39
C ASP A 127 27.73 16.49 -19.22
N ILE A 128 26.41 16.51 -19.41
CA ILE A 128 25.41 16.39 -18.35
C ILE A 128 24.46 15.23 -18.63
N GLN A 129 24.17 14.45 -17.59
CA GLN A 129 23.04 13.51 -17.54
C GLN A 129 22.02 13.99 -16.51
N VAL A 130 20.75 14.06 -16.90
CA VAL A 130 19.65 14.43 -16.02
C VAL A 130 18.75 13.22 -15.80
N PHE A 131 18.64 12.75 -14.55
CA PHE A 131 17.69 11.72 -14.17
C PHE A 131 16.37 12.35 -13.82
N VAL A 132 15.31 11.95 -14.51
CA VAL A 132 13.98 12.44 -14.24
C VAL A 132 13.19 11.31 -13.57
N GLU A 133 12.81 11.53 -12.32
CA GLU A 133 11.85 10.66 -11.62
C GLU A 133 10.44 11.18 -11.89
N ILE A 134 9.56 10.31 -12.38
CA ILE A 134 8.19 10.65 -12.71
C ILE A 134 7.25 10.05 -11.66
N LYS A 135 6.34 10.89 -11.14
CA LYS A 135 5.30 10.45 -10.21
C LYS A 135 3.99 11.19 -10.46
N TYR A 136 2.86 10.50 -10.37
CA TYR A 136 1.57 11.19 -10.37
C TYR A 136 1.45 12.19 -9.21
N ARG A 137 1.82 11.73 -8.00
CA ARG A 137 2.01 12.59 -6.82
C ARG A 137 3.37 12.31 -6.19
N PHE A 138 4.21 13.32 -6.11
CA PHE A 138 5.52 13.21 -5.48
C PHE A 138 5.42 13.38 -3.96
N LYS A 139 6.14 12.55 -3.20
CA LYS A 139 6.01 12.41 -1.74
C LYS A 139 7.39 12.39 -1.09
N GLN A 140 7.45 12.61 0.22
CA GLN A 140 8.72 12.61 0.97
C GLN A 140 9.48 11.28 0.83
N GLU A 141 8.76 10.16 0.78
CA GLU A 141 9.37 8.85 0.57
C GLU A 141 10.09 8.71 -0.79
N HIS A 142 9.57 9.36 -1.83
CA HIS A 142 10.19 9.36 -3.16
C HIS A 142 11.46 10.20 -3.15
N PHE A 143 11.43 11.37 -2.50
CA PHE A 143 12.61 12.21 -2.28
C PHE A 143 13.72 11.43 -1.56
N ASN A 144 13.38 10.79 -0.43
CA ASN A 144 14.34 10.01 0.35
C ASN A 144 14.93 8.84 -0.47
N LYS A 145 14.12 8.16 -1.28
CA LYS A 145 14.58 7.09 -2.19
C LYS A 145 15.52 7.63 -3.27
N LEU A 146 15.25 8.81 -3.83
CA LEU A 146 16.15 9.42 -4.82
C LEU A 146 17.52 9.73 -4.22
N VAL A 147 17.53 10.50 -3.14
CA VAL A 147 18.75 11.00 -2.51
C VAL A 147 19.59 9.88 -1.92
N ASN A 148 18.97 8.97 -1.16
CA ASN A 148 19.72 8.00 -0.36
C ASN A 148 19.98 6.68 -1.09
N ARG A 149 19.33 6.44 -2.23
CA ARG A 149 19.39 5.15 -2.92
C ARG A 149 19.62 5.28 -4.43
N LYS A 150 18.68 5.85 -5.18
CA LYS A 150 18.77 5.84 -6.66
C LYS A 150 20.00 6.61 -7.17
N ILE A 151 20.29 7.78 -6.62
CA ILE A 151 21.44 8.59 -7.04
C ILE A 151 22.76 7.88 -6.71
N PRO A 152 23.04 7.45 -5.46
CA PRO A 152 24.24 6.68 -5.14
C PRO A 152 24.41 5.40 -5.96
N ASN A 153 23.31 4.66 -6.20
CA ASN A 153 23.36 3.41 -6.95
C ASN A 153 23.66 3.61 -8.44
N TYR A 154 23.34 4.78 -9.02
CA TYR A 154 23.54 5.00 -10.45
C TYR A 154 25.00 4.84 -10.86
N ARG A 155 25.92 5.50 -10.14
CA ARG A 155 27.37 5.42 -10.44
C ARG A 155 27.91 4.00 -10.29
N ILE A 156 27.31 3.20 -9.41
CA ILE A 156 27.67 1.78 -9.21
C ILE A 156 27.16 0.92 -10.37
N LEU A 157 25.93 1.20 -10.82
CA LEU A 157 25.27 0.44 -11.89
C LEU A 157 25.83 0.81 -13.26
N PHE A 158 26.13 2.09 -13.53
CA PHE A 158 26.57 2.61 -14.83
C PHE A 158 27.95 3.29 -14.72
N PRO A 159 29.03 2.55 -14.37
CA PRO A 159 30.37 3.11 -14.26
C PRO A 159 30.90 3.70 -15.57
N GLU A 160 30.38 3.25 -16.72
CA GLU A 160 30.63 3.81 -18.05
C GLU A 160 30.27 5.30 -18.14
N ASN A 161 29.29 5.74 -17.35
CA ASN A 161 28.76 7.10 -17.34
C ASN A 161 29.43 8.00 -16.28
N LYS A 162 30.60 7.60 -15.73
CA LYS A 162 31.30 8.36 -14.68
C LYS A 162 31.72 9.78 -15.07
N HIS A 163 31.84 10.05 -16.36
CA HIS A 163 32.31 11.33 -16.88
C HIS A 163 31.22 12.40 -16.92
N PHE A 164 29.95 12.02 -16.95
CA PHE A 164 28.84 12.96 -16.93
C PHE A 164 28.65 13.60 -15.56
N LYS A 165 28.34 14.89 -15.54
CA LYS A 165 27.77 15.57 -14.37
C LYS A 165 26.32 15.15 -14.22
N ILE A 166 25.98 14.50 -13.11
CA ILE A 166 24.61 14.04 -12.88
C ILE A 166 23.81 15.18 -12.28
N ARG A 167 22.67 15.48 -12.87
CA ARG A 167 21.63 16.34 -12.30
C ARG A 167 20.35 15.54 -12.16
N VAL A 168 19.43 16.02 -11.34
CA VAL A 168 18.17 15.31 -11.07
C VAL A 168 17.00 16.25 -11.25
N ALA A 169 15.97 15.71 -11.86
CA ALA A 169 14.70 16.35 -12.10
C ALA A 169 13.59 15.48 -11.51
N ILE A 170 12.53 16.13 -11.02
CA ILE A 170 11.32 15.47 -10.57
C ILE A 170 10.18 15.98 -11.45
N ALA A 171 9.46 15.07 -12.09
CA ALA A 171 8.27 15.39 -12.85
C ALA A 171 7.03 14.84 -12.15
N ALA A 172 6.11 15.72 -11.77
CA ALA A 172 4.88 15.31 -11.12
C ALA A 172 3.69 16.25 -11.33
N PHE A 173 2.49 15.67 -11.36
CA PHE A 173 1.25 16.46 -11.41
C PHE A 173 0.92 17.13 -10.07
N SER A 174 1.38 16.56 -8.96
CA SER A 174 1.16 17.13 -7.64
C SER A 174 2.28 16.76 -6.67
N PHE A 175 2.43 17.57 -5.62
CA PHE A 175 3.45 17.38 -4.58
C PHE A 175 2.77 17.29 -3.21
N GLU A 176 3.29 16.42 -2.35
CA GLU A 176 3.00 16.46 -0.92
C GLU A 176 3.50 17.78 -0.32
N LYS A 177 2.77 18.30 0.67
CA LYS A 177 3.04 19.60 1.30
C LYS A 177 4.49 19.66 1.79
N GLY A 178 5.21 20.72 1.41
CA GLY A 178 6.60 20.97 1.83
C GLY A 178 7.68 20.20 1.06
N VAL A 179 7.34 19.13 0.33
CA VAL A 179 8.32 18.32 -0.42
C VAL A 179 8.87 19.10 -1.62
N LEU A 180 8.04 19.95 -2.24
CA LEU A 180 8.44 20.80 -3.36
C LEU A 180 9.61 21.72 -2.99
N GLU A 181 9.48 22.49 -1.90
CA GLU A 181 10.54 23.36 -1.38
C GLU A 181 11.80 22.58 -1.02
N ILE A 182 11.67 21.42 -0.36
CA ILE A 182 12.83 20.57 -0.02
C ILE A 182 13.56 20.13 -1.29
N ALA A 183 12.82 19.72 -2.33
CA ALA A 183 13.41 19.31 -3.60
C ALA A 183 14.13 20.46 -4.32
N LYS A 184 13.53 21.65 -4.33
CA LYS A 184 14.15 22.86 -4.89
C LYS A 184 15.44 23.25 -4.16
N GLN A 185 15.41 23.25 -2.83
CA GLN A 185 16.58 23.54 -1.99
C GLN A 185 17.69 22.51 -2.17
N HIS A 186 17.33 21.25 -2.38
CA HIS A 186 18.28 20.17 -2.65
C HIS A 186 18.89 20.23 -4.05
N GLY A 187 18.35 21.09 -4.92
CA GLY A 187 18.86 21.37 -6.25
C GLY A 187 18.28 20.53 -7.37
N PHE A 188 17.08 19.98 -7.16
CA PHE A 188 16.34 19.23 -8.18
C PHE A 188 15.52 20.17 -9.07
N TYR A 189 15.61 19.97 -10.39
CA TYR A 189 14.68 20.61 -11.33
C TYR A 189 13.28 20.09 -11.05
N ILE A 190 12.28 20.96 -11.07
CA ILE A 190 10.89 20.55 -10.88
C ILE A 190 10.14 20.73 -12.18
N LEU A 191 9.51 19.66 -12.64
CA LEU A 191 8.63 19.65 -13.80
C LEU A 191 7.21 19.38 -13.32
N THR A 192 6.30 20.24 -13.72
CA THR A 192 4.88 20.08 -13.42
C THR A 192 4.05 20.48 -14.64
N ARG A 193 2.73 20.43 -14.50
CA ARG A 193 1.82 20.78 -15.58
C ARG A 193 1.11 22.09 -15.24
N ILE A 194 1.13 23.05 -16.16
CA ILE A 194 0.25 24.23 -16.13
C ILE A 194 -0.66 24.14 -17.36
N GLY A 195 -1.96 23.99 -17.13
CA GLY A 195 -2.92 23.74 -18.23
C GLY A 195 -2.63 22.41 -18.93
N GLU A 196 -2.35 22.47 -20.23
CA GLU A 196 -1.94 21.31 -21.05
C GLU A 196 -0.42 21.22 -21.24
N ASP A 197 0.32 22.24 -20.81
CA ASP A 197 1.75 22.39 -21.10
C ASP A 197 2.64 21.98 -19.93
N LEU A 198 3.88 21.63 -20.29
CA LEU A 198 4.95 21.33 -19.35
C LEU A 198 5.55 22.62 -18.79
N ASP A 199 5.39 22.82 -17.49
CA ASP A 199 6.06 23.87 -16.74
C ASP A 199 7.32 23.34 -16.05
N ILE A 200 8.38 24.16 -16.06
CA ILE A 200 9.68 23.81 -15.49
C ILE A 200 10.09 24.92 -14.52
N LEU A 201 10.14 24.59 -13.24
CA LEU A 201 10.56 25.50 -12.19
C LEU A 201 12.06 25.41 -11.96
N TYR A 202 12.66 26.56 -11.67
CA TYR A 202 14.06 26.64 -11.27
C TYR A 202 14.28 25.99 -9.90
N PRO A 203 15.36 25.23 -9.71
CA PRO A 203 15.85 24.90 -8.39
C PRO A 203 16.46 26.15 -7.73
N ASP A 204 16.49 26.19 -6.40
CA ASP A 204 17.10 27.30 -5.66
C ASP A 204 18.63 27.27 -5.79
N THR A 205 19.20 26.08 -5.98
CA THR A 205 20.61 25.86 -6.27
C THR A 205 20.76 24.78 -7.35
N ILE A 206 21.73 24.87 -8.26
CA ILE A 206 22.02 23.74 -9.16
C ILE A 206 23.00 22.83 -8.47
N LYS A 207 22.60 21.57 -8.23
CA LYS A 207 23.45 20.54 -7.63
C LYS A 207 23.80 19.46 -8.65
N GLU A 208 25.05 19.03 -8.59
CA GLU A 208 25.59 17.91 -9.37
C GLU A 208 25.96 16.76 -8.43
N TYR A 209 25.75 15.50 -8.88
CA TYR A 209 25.87 14.27 -8.09
C TYR A 209 26.90 13.27 -8.65
#